data_AF-A0A7V7DVD6-F1
#
_entry.id   AF-A0A7V7DVD6-F1
#
_cell.length_a   1.000
_cell.length_b   1.000
_cell.length_c   1.000
_cell.angle_alpha   90.00
_cell.angle_beta   90.00
_cell.angle_gamma   90.00
#
_symmetry.space_group_name_H-M   'P 1'
#
loop_
_entity.id
_entity.type
_entity.pdbx_description
1 polymer ?
#
loop_
_entity_poly.entity_id
_entity_poly.type
_entity_poly.pdbx_seq_one_letter_code
_entity_poly.pdbx_strand_id
1 'polypeptide(L)'
;MKTKTSKVGAELDELQTLLEKQIELARQGNAAGRRIEVLSKQVDSLTGKIVRSGILESTEFVNRRRALKKLYDTLRLGLTAQKADVSEKISQVRKGKKTVQTYRESISLL
;
A
#
# COMPACT_ATOMS: atom_id res chain seq x y z
N MET A 1 -37.59 -2.24 7.73
CA MET A 1 -36.22 -1.79 8.07
C MET A 1 -35.15 -2.81 7.62
N LYS A 2 -35.04 -3.17 6.33
CA LYS A 2 -34.14 -4.25 5.86
C LYS A 2 -32.93 -3.81 5.01
N THR A 3 -32.74 -2.51 4.76
CA THR A 3 -31.76 -2.03 3.76
C THR A 3 -30.42 -1.56 4.33
N LYS A 4 -30.31 -1.28 5.63
CA LYS A 4 -29.09 -0.72 6.21
C LYS A 4 -28.01 -1.80 6.41
N THR A 5 -28.40 -3.01 6.79
CA THR A 5 -27.49 -4.12 7.09
C THR A 5 -26.80 -4.70 5.84
N SER A 6 -27.48 -4.77 4.69
CA SER A 6 -26.84 -5.30 3.47
C SER A 6 -25.79 -4.36 2.88
N LYS A 7 -25.91 -3.05 3.15
CA LYS A 7 -24.96 -2.03 2.69
C LYS A 7 -23.67 -2.03 3.51
N VAL A 8 -23.78 -2.29 4.81
CA VAL A 8 -22.61 -2.38 5.71
C VAL A 8 -21.71 -3.55 5.34
N GLY A 9 -22.29 -4.75 5.14
CA GLY A 9 -21.54 -5.91 4.68
C GLY A 9 -20.83 -5.64 3.35
N ALA A 10 -21.51 -5.04 2.38
CA ALA A 10 -20.95 -4.72 1.07
C ALA A 10 -19.76 -3.75 1.14
N GLU A 11 -19.83 -2.69 1.96
CA GLU A 11 -18.71 -1.74 2.12
C GLU A 11 -17.48 -2.41 2.78
N LEU A 12 -17.70 -3.37 3.68
CA LEU A 12 -16.61 -4.14 4.30
C LEU A 12 -16.02 -5.20 3.36
N ASP A 13 -16.85 -5.84 2.52
CA ASP A 13 -16.41 -6.77 1.47
C ASP A 13 -15.57 -6.04 0.41
N GLU A 14 -15.98 -4.83 0.02
CA GLU A 14 -15.23 -3.99 -0.91
C GLU A 14 -13.88 -3.58 -0.31
N LEU A 15 -13.86 -3.17 0.97
CA LEU A 15 -12.62 -2.82 1.67
C LEU A 15 -11.66 -4.00 1.73
N GLN A 16 -12.15 -5.20 2.05
CA GLN A 16 -11.35 -6.41 2.06
C GLN A 16 -10.74 -6.69 0.67
N THR A 17 -11.57 -6.63 -0.38
CA THR A 17 -11.14 -6.86 -1.77
C THR A 17 -10.05 -5.87 -2.20
N LEU A 18 -10.20 -4.60 -1.83
CA LEU A 18 -9.20 -3.57 -2.16
C LEU A 18 -7.86 -3.83 -1.45
N LEU A 19 -7.90 -4.21 -0.16
CA LEU A 19 -6.69 -4.57 0.58
C LEU A 19 -5.98 -5.78 -0.02
N GLU A 20 -6.72 -6.83 -0.39
CA GLU A 20 -6.17 -8.02 -1.05
C GLU A 20 -5.50 -7.66 -2.39
N LYS A 21 -6.14 -6.82 -3.21
CA LYS A 21 -5.55 -6.33 -4.46
C LYS A 21 -4.27 -5.52 -4.21
N GLN A 22 -4.23 -4.67 -3.17
CA GLN A 22 -3.02 -3.93 -2.81
C GLN A 22 -1.89 -4.87 -2.37
N ILE A 23 -2.20 -5.95 -1.65
CA ILE A 23 -1.20 -6.96 -1.25
C ILE A 23 -0.63 -7.66 -2.49
N GLU A 24 -1.48 -8.06 -3.45
CA GLU A 24 -1.02 -8.70 -4.69
C GLU A 24 -0.13 -7.77 -5.51
N LEU A 25 -0.49 -6.49 -5.63
CA LEU A 25 0.36 -5.51 -6.29
C LEU A 25 1.67 -5.26 -5.51
N ALA A 26 1.64 -5.27 -4.18
CA ALA A 26 2.85 -5.16 -3.38
C ALA A 26 3.78 -6.38 -3.56
N ARG A 27 3.23 -7.58 -3.81
CA ARG A 27 4.04 -8.76 -4.16
C ARG A 27 4.68 -8.65 -5.54
N GLN A 28 4.04 -7.96 -6.48
CA GLN A 28 4.58 -7.72 -7.83
C GLN A 28 5.69 -6.67 -7.87
N GLY A 29 5.99 -6.00 -6.75
CA GLY A 29 7.07 -5.02 -6.67
C GLY A 29 6.77 -3.69 -7.36
N ASN A 30 7.84 -2.94 -7.67
CA ASN A 30 7.75 -1.54 -8.11
C ASN A 30 7.03 -1.33 -9.46
N ALA A 31 6.84 -2.38 -10.27
CA ALA A 31 6.13 -2.30 -11.54
C ALA A 31 4.65 -1.90 -11.38
N ALA A 32 4.08 -2.09 -10.18
CA ALA A 32 2.68 -1.80 -9.88
C ALA A 32 2.42 -0.40 -9.29
N GLY A 33 3.42 0.47 -9.17
CA GLY A 33 3.33 1.72 -8.40
C GLY A 33 2.11 2.60 -8.72
N ARG A 34 1.82 2.85 -10.00
CA ARG A 34 0.63 3.64 -10.42
C ARG A 34 -0.69 2.97 -10.06
N ARG A 35 -0.76 1.63 -10.11
CA ARG A 35 -1.97 0.87 -9.76
C ARG A 35 -2.21 0.88 -8.25
N ILE A 36 -1.15 0.78 -7.45
CA ILE A 36 -1.22 0.90 -5.98
C ILE A 36 -1.74 2.27 -5.57
N GLU A 37 -1.31 3.35 -6.24
CA GLU A 37 -1.79 4.71 -5.93
C GLU A 37 -3.29 4.86 -6.18
N VAL A 38 -3.79 4.33 -7.31
CA VAL A 38 -5.23 4.34 -7.63
C VAL A 38 -6.03 3.57 -6.58
N LEU A 39 -5.59 2.36 -6.21
CA LEU A 39 -6.25 1.58 -5.16
C LEU A 39 -6.22 2.30 -3.80
N SER A 40 -5.13 3.01 -3.48
CA SER A 40 -5.01 3.75 -2.22
C SER A 40 -6.06 4.86 -2.14
N LYS A 41 -6.27 5.62 -3.22
CA LYS A 41 -7.34 6.64 -3.29
C LYS A 41 -8.73 6.04 -3.13
N GLN A 42 -8.97 4.85 -3.67
CA GLN A 42 -10.24 4.13 -3.51
C GLN A 42 -10.45 3.69 -2.05
N VAL A 43 -9.42 3.13 -1.41
CA VAL A 43 -9.45 2.76 0.01
C VAL A 43 -9.67 3.97 0.91
N ASP A 44 -9.01 5.10 0.65
CA ASP A 44 -9.19 6.33 1.43
C ASP A 44 -10.63 6.85 1.34
N SER A 45 -11.20 6.87 0.13
CA SER A 45 -12.59 7.27 -0.09
C SER A 45 -13.57 6.33 0.64
N LEU A 46 -13.37 5.02 0.51
CA LEU A 46 -14.23 4.01 1.14
C LEU A 46 -14.12 4.04 2.68
N THR A 47 -12.91 4.13 3.21
CA THR A 47 -12.69 4.26 4.67
C THR A 47 -13.34 5.53 5.19
N GLY A 48 -13.25 6.64 4.46
CA GLY A 48 -13.93 7.88 4.80
C GLY A 48 -15.46 7.76 4.81
N LYS A 49 -16.05 6.87 3.99
CA LYS A 49 -17.49 6.55 4.04
C LYS A 49 -17.83 5.69 5.24
N ILE A 50 -17.04 4.64 5.51
CA ILE A 50 -17.21 3.70 6.63
C ILE A 50 -17.15 4.42 7.99
N VAL A 51 -16.22 5.37 8.14
CA VAL A 51 -16.12 6.19 9.36
C VAL A 51 -17.36 7.08 9.52
N ARG A 52 -17.77 7.79 8.45
CA ARG A 52 -18.93 8.70 8.48
C ARG A 52 -20.25 7.97 8.70
N SER A 53 -20.36 6.72 8.27
CA SER A 53 -21.59 5.91 8.40
C SER A 53 -21.74 5.23 9.76
N GLY A 54 -20.75 5.33 10.65
CA GLY A 54 -20.77 4.69 11.97
C GLY A 54 -20.62 3.16 11.91
N ILE A 55 -20.18 2.61 10.77
CA ILE A 55 -20.05 1.15 10.57
C ILE A 55 -19.08 0.52 11.56
N LEU A 56 -18.10 1.27 12.04
CA LEU A 56 -17.10 0.80 13.00
C LEU A 56 -17.71 0.29 14.31
N GLU A 57 -18.92 0.74 14.68
CA GLU A 57 -19.63 0.32 15.89
C GLU A 57 -20.56 -0.88 15.64
N SER A 58 -20.72 -1.29 14.38
CA SER A 58 -21.57 -2.42 14.03
C SER A 58 -20.95 -3.75 14.50
N THR A 59 -21.81 -4.68 14.94
CA THR A 59 -21.41 -6.05 15.27
C THR A 59 -20.70 -6.73 14.09
N GLU A 60 -21.10 -6.41 12.87
CA GLU A 60 -20.49 -6.97 11.66
C GLU A 60 -19.03 -6.52 11.48
N PHE A 61 -18.74 -5.24 11.73
CA PHE A 61 -17.37 -4.75 11.74
C PHE A 61 -16.54 -5.40 12.85
N VAL A 62 -17.10 -5.51 14.07
CA VAL A 62 -16.40 -6.15 15.20
C VAL A 62 -15.99 -7.59 14.86
N ASN A 63 -16.88 -8.36 14.22
CA ASN A 63 -16.61 -9.73 13.80
C ASN A 63 -15.51 -9.82 12.74
N ARG A 64 -15.45 -8.85 11.81
CA ARG A 64 -14.50 -8.83 10.69
C ARG A 64 -13.19 -8.08 11.00
N ARG A 65 -13.15 -7.29 12.07
CA ARG A 65 -12.02 -6.41 12.44
C ARG A 65 -10.69 -7.14 12.48
N ARG A 66 -10.68 -8.37 13.02
CA ARG A 66 -9.46 -9.18 13.12
C ARG A 66 -8.90 -9.53 11.74
N ALA A 67 -9.76 -9.92 10.80
CA ALA A 67 -9.36 -10.27 9.44
C ALA A 67 -8.84 -9.04 8.69
N LEU A 68 -9.58 -7.92 8.75
CA LEU A 68 -9.17 -6.66 8.12
C LEU A 68 -7.82 -6.16 8.67
N LYS A 69 -7.60 -6.26 10.00
CA LYS A 69 -6.32 -5.89 10.62
C LYS A 69 -5.17 -6.75 10.07
N LYS A 70 -5.37 -8.07 9.94
CA LYS A 70 -4.34 -8.96 9.40
C LYS A 70 -3.95 -8.61 7.97
N LEU A 71 -4.91 -8.24 7.13
CA LEU A 71 -4.65 -7.78 5.76
C LEU A 71 -3.86 -6.48 5.76
N TYR A 72 -4.26 -5.50 6.59
CA TYR A 72 -3.52 -4.26 6.74
C TYR A 72 -2.07 -4.48 7.20
N ASP A 73 -1.85 -5.32 8.23
CA ASP A 73 -0.51 -5.62 8.73
C ASP A 73 0.34 -6.30 7.65
N THR A 74 -0.25 -7.19 6.85
CA THR A 74 0.43 -7.84 5.71
C THR A 74 0.84 -6.83 4.65
N LEU A 75 -0.07 -5.93 4.26
CA LEU A 75 0.22 -4.86 3.31
C LEU A 75 1.34 -3.94 3.81
N ARG A 76 1.29 -3.54 5.09
CA ARG A 76 2.29 -2.69 5.72
C ARG A 76 3.67 -3.33 5.70
N LEU A 77 3.77 -4.63 5.99
CA LEU A 77 5.03 -5.38 5.92
C LEU A 77 5.58 -5.40 4.48
N GLY A 78 4.74 -5.69 3.49
CA GLY A 78 5.13 -5.68 2.07
C GLY A 78 5.66 -4.32 1.61
N LEU A 79 4.94 -3.24 1.95
CA LEU A 79 5.38 -1.88 1.62
C LEU A 79 6.68 -1.48 2.32
N THR A 80 6.87 -1.93 3.57
CA THR A 80 8.11 -1.66 4.32
C THR A 80 9.31 -2.36 3.67
N ALA A 81 9.13 -3.61 3.24
CA ALA A 81 10.17 -4.36 2.51
C ALA A 81 10.51 -3.69 1.18
N GLN A 82 9.50 -3.27 0.40
CA GLN A 82 9.73 -2.54 -0.85
C GLN A 82 10.48 -1.21 -0.63
N LYS A 83 10.12 -0.46 0.42
CA LYS A 83 10.80 0.80 0.76
C LYS A 83 12.28 0.57 1.07
N ALA A 84 12.60 -0.50 1.80
CA ALA A 84 13.98 -0.86 2.11
C ALA A 84 14.78 -1.19 0.84
N ASP A 85 14.22 -2.04 -0.04
CA ASP A 85 14.83 -2.41 -1.33
C ASP A 85 15.10 -1.19 -2.24
N VAL A 86 14.12 -0.29 -2.36
CA VAL A 86 14.29 0.95 -3.14
C VAL A 86 15.37 1.85 -2.54
N SER A 87 15.42 1.96 -1.22
CA SER A 87 16.43 2.78 -0.53
C SER A 87 17.85 2.25 -0.77
N GLU A 88 18.02 0.93 -0.73
CA GLU A 88 19.29 0.27 -1.03
C GLU A 88 19.71 0.52 -2.49
N LYS A 89 18.80 0.31 -3.45
CA LYS A 89 19.06 0.55 -4.88
C LYS A 89 19.47 1.99 -5.16
N ILE A 90 18.82 2.98 -4.54
CA ILE A 90 19.20 4.39 -4.66
C ILE A 90 20.61 4.62 -4.10
N SER A 91 20.94 4.01 -2.96
CA SER A 91 22.29 4.10 -2.38
C SER A 91 23.36 3.55 -3.33
N GLN A 92 23.10 2.40 -3.95
CA GLN A 92 24.00 1.79 -4.94
C GLN A 92 24.20 2.70 -6.17
N VAL A 93 23.12 3.25 -6.73
CA VAL A 93 23.19 4.19 -7.87
C VAL A 93 24.02 5.43 -7.51
N ARG A 94 23.85 5.99 -6.30
CA ARG A 94 24.63 7.15 -5.83
C ARG A 94 26.12 6.83 -5.72
N LYS A 95 26.46 5.65 -5.18
CA LYS A 95 27.86 5.19 -5.12
C LYS A 95 28.46 5.05 -6.52
N GLY A 96 27.74 4.42 -7.45
CA GLY A 96 28.16 4.30 -8.85
C GLY A 96 28.39 5.66 -9.52
N LYS A 97 27.47 6.61 -9.33
CA LYS A 97 27.63 7.98 -9.83
C LYS A 97 28.90 8.64 -9.31
N LYS A 98 29.19 8.52 -8.01
CA LYS A 98 30.40 9.08 -7.40
C LYS A 98 31.67 8.49 -8.02
N THR A 99 31.69 7.17 -8.22
CA THR A 99 32.82 6.48 -8.87
C THR A 99 33.05 6.98 -10.30
N VAL A 100 32.00 7.09 -11.12
CA VAL A 100 32.10 7.62 -12.49
C VAL A 100 32.59 9.06 -12.50
N GLN A 101 32.13 9.89 -11.55
CA GLN A 101 32.60 11.26 -11.42
C GLN A 101 34.10 11.32 -11.10
N THR A 102 34.59 10.49 -10.17
CA THR A 102 36.02 10.41 -9.87
C THR A 102 36.84 10.02 -11.09
N TYR A 103 36.39 9.02 -11.88
CA TYR A 103 37.07 8.67 -13.13
C TYR A 103 37.13 9.84 -14.12
N ARG A 104 36.01 10.56 -14.29
CA ARG A 104 35.95 11.72 -15.17
C ARG A 104 36.94 12.82 -14.75
N GLU A 105 37.00 13.12 -13.45
CA GLU A 105 37.92 14.11 -12.89
C GLU A 105 39.38 13.69 -13.11
N SER A 106 39.73 12.42 -12.86
CA SER A 106 41.08 11.91 -13.08
C SER A 106 41.51 11.95 -14.55
N ILE A 107 40.61 11.62 -15.48
CA ILE A 107 40.92 11.69 -16.93
C ILE A 107 41.07 13.14 -17.40
N SER A 108 40.34 14.08 -16.81
CA SER A 108 40.40 15.50 -17.19
C SER A 108 41.63 16.23 -16.65
N LEU A 109 42.40 15.59 -15.75
CA LEU A 109 43.65 16.10 -15.18
C LEU A 109 44.90 15.55 -15.89
N LEU A 110 44.72 14.68 -16.89
CA LEU A 110 45.75 14.18 -17.81
C LEU A 110 45.74 15.01 -19.10
#